data_AF-A0A7S2EPS3-F1
#
_entry.id   AF-A0A7S2EPS3-F1
#
_cell.length_a   1.000
_cell.length_b   1.000
_cell.length_c   1.000
_cell.angle_alpha   90.00
_cell.angle_beta   90.00
_cell.angle_gamma   90.00
#
_symmetry.space_group_name_H-M   'P 1'
#
loop_
_entity.id
_entity.type
_entity.pdbx_description
1 polymer ?
#
loop_
_entity_poly.entity_id
_entity_poly.type
_entity_poly.pdbx_seq_one_letter_code
_entity_poly.pdbx_strand_id
1 'polypeptide(L)'
;EAFRDTVAPVASALFQVNDRGVRGALLGRVPLLASRLDAATLNASVFEPMCSGFSDSSAPLRELTLKSTVVLVPHLSPANLEKLTRYLVRLQSDPESSIRTNTVIFIGKIAPQLGDVVRSKLILPAFARAMKDEFPPCRLAALRAVRACKGLFSPGDVAGKVLPAVAPHLVDTAAEVRAEAFGAAESMMEGLRAESQRMGIGGAAAGAAVGPGSAPPAAAAGMGMGLDGSGLGASGAGTQPPQPAAAAPAPSSGSYLSSFGSWAASKISTE
;
A
#
# COMPACT_ATOMS: atom_id res chain seq x y z
N GLU A 1 -35.99 15.79 -5.65
CA GLU A 1 -35.91 16.28 -7.04
C GLU A 1 -35.04 17.53 -7.18
N ALA A 2 -35.58 18.74 -6.97
CA ALA A 2 -35.02 20.01 -7.45
C ALA A 2 -33.49 20.23 -7.39
N PHE A 3 -32.79 19.81 -6.33
CA PHE A 3 -31.33 19.91 -6.26
C PHE A 3 -30.64 19.09 -7.36
N ARG A 4 -31.04 17.84 -7.59
CA ARG A 4 -30.46 16.98 -8.64
C ARG A 4 -30.69 17.62 -10.00
N ASP A 5 -31.93 18.00 -10.27
CA ASP A 5 -32.37 18.39 -11.60
C ASP A 5 -31.83 19.80 -11.99
N THR A 6 -31.52 20.65 -10.99
CA THR A 6 -30.89 21.97 -11.19
C THR A 6 -29.36 21.94 -11.11
N VAL A 7 -28.80 21.23 -10.12
CA VAL A 7 -27.36 21.33 -9.77
C VAL A 7 -26.51 20.27 -10.45
N ALA A 8 -27.03 19.07 -10.75
CA ALA A 8 -26.22 18.05 -11.43
C ALA A 8 -25.78 18.46 -12.84
N PRO A 9 -26.62 19.05 -13.71
CA PRO A 9 -26.19 19.55 -15.02
C PRO A 9 -25.14 20.65 -14.91
N VAL A 10 -25.33 21.58 -13.96
CA VAL A 10 -24.42 22.71 -13.72
C VAL A 10 -23.08 22.22 -13.15
N ALA A 11 -23.07 21.29 -12.20
CA ALA A 11 -21.84 20.71 -11.65
C ALA A 11 -21.05 19.96 -12.74
N SER A 12 -21.74 19.18 -13.58
CA SER A 12 -21.13 18.48 -14.72
C SER A 12 -20.46 19.46 -15.70
N ALA A 13 -21.16 20.53 -16.08
CA ALA A 13 -20.63 21.58 -16.93
C ALA A 13 -19.44 22.31 -16.29
N LEU A 14 -19.53 22.67 -15.01
CA LEU A 14 -18.47 23.36 -14.28
C LEU A 14 -17.19 22.52 -14.15
N PHE A 15 -17.27 21.19 -14.01
CA PHE A 15 -16.07 20.35 -14.01
C PHE A 15 -15.38 20.26 -15.38
N GLN A 16 -16.10 20.49 -16.48
CA GLN A 16 -15.52 20.60 -17.83
C GLN A 16 -14.85 21.95 -18.08
N VAL A 17 -15.15 22.99 -17.29
CA VAL A 17 -14.44 24.28 -17.39
C VAL A 17 -12.96 24.07 -17.08
N ASN A 18 -12.08 24.45 -18.01
CA ASN A 18 -10.64 24.28 -17.84
C ASN A 18 -10.01 25.42 -17.03
N ASP A 19 -10.60 25.73 -15.87
CA ASP A 19 -10.08 26.69 -14.90
C ASP A 19 -9.74 26.00 -13.58
N ARG A 20 -8.58 26.33 -13.02
CA ARG A 20 -8.06 25.72 -11.79
C ARG A 20 -8.79 26.20 -10.54
N GLY A 21 -9.25 27.45 -10.51
CA GLY A 21 -10.03 28.01 -9.41
C GLY A 21 -11.41 27.37 -9.33
N VAL A 22 -12.11 27.27 -10.46
CA VAL A 22 -13.38 26.54 -10.60
C VAL A 22 -13.20 25.08 -10.19
N ARG A 23 -12.21 24.37 -10.73
CA ARG A 23 -11.95 22.96 -10.35
C ARG A 23 -11.65 22.81 -8.86
N GLY A 24 -10.81 23.67 -8.28
CA GLY A 24 -10.51 23.66 -6.84
C GLY A 24 -11.75 23.91 -5.97
N ALA A 25 -12.60 24.87 -6.36
CA ALA A 25 -13.85 25.16 -5.67
C ALA A 25 -14.84 23.98 -5.72
N LEU A 26 -14.98 23.32 -6.88
CA LEU A 26 -15.82 22.13 -7.05
C LEU A 26 -15.31 20.95 -6.22
N LEU A 27 -13.99 20.70 -6.22
CA LEU A 27 -13.36 19.66 -5.40
C LEU A 27 -13.67 19.83 -3.91
N GLY A 28 -13.68 21.07 -3.41
CA GLY A 28 -14.10 21.41 -2.04
C GLY A 28 -15.59 21.19 -1.76
N ARG A 29 -16.43 20.97 -2.78
CA ARG A 29 -17.87 20.68 -2.65
C ARG A 29 -18.23 19.21 -2.94
N VAL A 30 -17.27 18.36 -3.31
CA VAL A 30 -17.50 16.92 -3.57
C VAL A 30 -18.23 16.21 -2.41
N PRO A 31 -17.95 16.45 -1.11
CA PRO A 31 -18.72 15.85 -0.01
C PRO A 31 -20.22 16.23 -0.02
N LEU A 32 -20.55 17.47 -0.40
CA LEU A 32 -21.94 17.90 -0.53
C LEU A 32 -22.62 17.18 -1.71
N LEU A 33 -21.93 17.09 -2.85
CA LEU A 33 -22.43 16.39 -4.04
C LEU A 33 -22.68 14.90 -3.73
N ALA A 34 -21.74 14.23 -3.08
CA ALA A 34 -21.87 12.82 -2.64
C ALA A 34 -23.10 12.60 -1.73
N SER A 35 -23.46 13.59 -0.90
CA SER A 35 -24.62 13.52 0.00
C SER A 35 -25.97 13.89 -0.63
N ARG A 36 -26.01 14.19 -1.94
CA ARG A 36 -27.20 14.75 -2.63
C ARG A 36 -27.46 14.19 -4.03
N LEU A 37 -26.46 13.61 -4.68
CA LEU A 37 -26.58 13.01 -6.01
C LEU A 37 -26.58 11.48 -5.89
N ASP A 38 -27.28 10.82 -6.82
CA ASP A 38 -27.28 9.38 -6.95
C ASP A 38 -25.95 8.86 -7.53
N ALA A 39 -25.70 7.55 -7.37
CA ALA A 39 -24.46 6.92 -7.82
C ALA A 39 -24.22 7.05 -9.34
N ALA A 40 -25.26 6.99 -10.19
CA ALA A 40 -25.06 7.11 -11.64
C ALA A 40 -24.57 8.52 -12.00
N THR A 41 -25.21 9.55 -11.43
CA THR A 41 -24.80 10.95 -11.56
C THR A 41 -23.39 11.19 -11.02
N LEU A 42 -23.05 10.65 -9.85
CA LEU A 42 -21.70 10.79 -9.27
C LEU A 42 -20.61 10.17 -10.15
N ASN A 43 -20.88 9.03 -10.77
CA ASN A 43 -19.92 8.36 -11.67
C ASN A 43 -19.71 9.14 -12.97
N ALA A 44 -20.80 9.57 -13.63
CA ALA A 44 -20.74 10.21 -14.95
C ALA A 44 -20.39 11.71 -14.91
N SER A 45 -20.93 12.46 -13.95
CA SER A 45 -20.89 13.94 -13.94
C SER A 45 -19.95 14.52 -12.89
N VAL A 46 -19.36 13.71 -12.00
CA VAL A 46 -18.41 14.16 -10.98
C VAL A 46 -17.08 13.43 -11.08
N PHE A 47 -17.07 12.10 -10.94
CA PHE A 47 -15.85 11.30 -10.94
C PHE A 47 -15.10 11.33 -12.28
N GLU A 48 -15.80 11.12 -13.40
CA GLU A 48 -15.17 11.15 -14.72
C GLU A 48 -14.50 12.51 -15.04
N PRO A 49 -15.18 13.67 -14.94
CA PRO A 49 -14.54 14.97 -15.15
C PRO A 49 -13.38 15.28 -14.20
N MET A 50 -13.48 14.95 -12.90
CA MET A 50 -12.44 15.26 -11.92
C MET A 50 -11.15 14.46 -12.12
N CYS A 51 -11.18 13.32 -12.83
CA CYS A 51 -10.02 12.46 -13.07
C CYS A 51 -8.84 13.19 -13.75
N SER A 52 -9.11 14.28 -14.47
CA SER A 52 -8.08 15.17 -15.04
C SER A 52 -7.16 15.77 -13.96
N GLY A 53 -7.70 16.09 -12.78
CA GLY A 53 -6.98 16.73 -11.68
C GLY A 53 -5.84 15.90 -11.10
N PHE A 54 -5.89 14.56 -11.22
CA PHE A 54 -4.80 13.68 -10.79
C PHE A 54 -3.51 13.82 -11.62
N SER A 55 -3.57 14.42 -12.80
CA SER A 55 -2.42 14.64 -13.68
C SER A 55 -2.10 16.13 -13.90
N ASP A 56 -2.71 17.03 -13.11
CA ASP A 56 -2.49 18.48 -13.28
C ASP A 56 -1.04 18.86 -12.88
N SER A 57 -0.43 19.83 -13.58
CA SER A 57 0.92 20.29 -13.22
C SER A 57 0.98 21.00 -11.85
N SER A 58 -0.15 21.51 -11.34
CA SER A 58 -0.27 22.05 -9.99
C SER A 58 -0.36 20.94 -8.93
N ALA A 59 0.71 20.77 -8.15
CA ALA A 59 0.76 19.84 -7.02
C ALA A 59 -0.40 20.02 -6.01
N PRO A 60 -0.74 21.23 -5.53
CA PRO A 60 -1.90 21.44 -4.66
C PRO A 60 -3.23 20.95 -5.25
N LEU A 61 -3.40 21.02 -6.59
CA LEU A 61 -4.61 20.55 -7.24
C LEU A 61 -4.63 19.02 -7.39
N ARG A 62 -3.48 18.38 -7.65
CA ARG A 62 -3.36 16.90 -7.59
C ARG A 62 -3.69 16.39 -6.19
N GLU A 63 -3.12 17.02 -5.16
CA GLU A 63 -3.37 16.66 -3.77
C GLU A 63 -4.84 16.87 -3.39
N LEU A 64 -5.45 18.02 -3.73
CA LEU A 64 -6.87 18.27 -3.46
C LEU A 64 -7.77 17.26 -4.19
N THR A 65 -7.46 16.90 -5.44
CA THR A 65 -8.20 15.87 -6.19
C THR A 65 -8.16 14.52 -5.47
N LEU A 66 -6.97 14.11 -5.01
CA LEU A 66 -6.78 12.90 -4.20
C LEU A 66 -7.58 12.95 -2.89
N LYS A 67 -7.53 14.05 -2.14
CA LYS A 67 -8.30 14.18 -0.89
C LYS A 67 -9.81 14.12 -1.13
N SER A 68 -10.31 14.83 -2.15
CA SER A 68 -11.73 14.87 -2.48
C SER A 68 -12.28 13.55 -3.02
N THR A 69 -11.48 12.71 -3.67
CA THR A 69 -11.99 11.43 -4.22
C THR A 69 -12.33 10.40 -3.14
N VAL A 70 -11.74 10.48 -1.95
CA VAL A 70 -11.99 9.52 -0.84
C VAL A 70 -13.48 9.36 -0.53
N VAL A 71 -14.26 10.45 -0.56
CA VAL A 71 -15.69 10.39 -0.22
C VAL A 71 -16.56 9.81 -1.34
N LEU A 72 -16.03 9.70 -2.57
CA LEU A 72 -16.76 9.12 -3.70
C LEU A 72 -16.62 7.61 -3.79
N VAL A 73 -15.57 7.01 -3.21
CA VAL A 73 -15.25 5.58 -3.36
C VAL A 73 -16.44 4.65 -3.08
N PRO A 74 -17.24 4.82 -2.02
CA PRO A 74 -18.40 3.96 -1.74
C PRO A 74 -19.52 4.04 -2.79
N HIS A 75 -19.48 5.02 -3.68
CA HIS A 75 -20.46 5.29 -4.72
C HIS A 75 -19.93 4.96 -6.13
N LEU A 76 -18.67 4.57 -6.29
CA LEU A 76 -18.08 4.29 -7.61
C LEU A 76 -18.59 2.96 -8.18
N SER A 77 -18.83 2.95 -9.50
CA SER A 77 -19.03 1.70 -10.23
C SER A 77 -17.74 0.87 -10.23
N PRO A 78 -17.80 -0.47 -10.40
CA PRO A 78 -16.59 -1.31 -10.47
C PRO A 78 -15.58 -0.83 -11.52
N ALA A 79 -16.05 -0.38 -12.69
CA ALA A 79 -15.20 0.18 -13.74
C ALA A 79 -14.50 1.48 -13.32
N ASN A 80 -15.20 2.37 -12.61
CA ASN A 80 -14.61 3.63 -12.11
C ASN A 80 -13.69 3.40 -10.91
N LEU A 81 -13.98 2.41 -10.06
CA LEU A 81 -13.08 1.98 -8.99
C LEU A 81 -11.78 1.40 -9.56
N GLU A 82 -11.85 0.55 -10.59
CA GLU A 82 -10.66 0.05 -11.30
C GLU A 82 -9.89 1.20 -11.96
N LYS A 83 -10.59 2.13 -12.63
CA LYS A 83 -10.00 3.36 -13.19
C LYS A 83 -9.27 4.19 -12.12
N LEU A 84 -9.87 4.38 -10.94
CA LEU A 84 -9.24 5.06 -9.81
C LEU A 84 -7.93 4.38 -9.38
N THR A 85 -7.87 3.04 -9.33
CA THR A 85 -6.61 2.35 -8.97
C THR A 85 -5.46 2.69 -9.91
N ARG A 86 -5.72 2.89 -11.22
CA ARG A 86 -4.69 3.31 -12.19
C ARG A 86 -4.17 4.73 -11.92
N TYR A 87 -5.00 5.63 -11.40
CA TYR A 87 -4.54 6.95 -10.93
C TYR A 87 -3.67 6.81 -9.67
N LEU A 88 -4.13 6.03 -8.68
CA LEU A 88 -3.40 5.80 -7.42
C LEU A 88 -2.03 5.11 -7.64
N VAL A 89 -1.90 4.20 -8.61
CA VAL A 89 -0.60 3.60 -8.95
C VAL A 89 0.39 4.65 -9.48
N ARG A 90 -0.06 5.61 -10.28
CA ARG A 90 0.82 6.68 -10.81
C ARG A 90 1.22 7.69 -9.74
N LEU A 91 0.31 8.03 -8.83
CA LEU A 91 0.59 8.99 -7.74
C LEU A 91 1.57 8.47 -6.68
N GLN A 92 1.85 7.16 -6.63
CA GLN A 92 2.97 6.62 -5.85
C GLN A 92 4.35 7.03 -6.37
N SER A 93 4.42 7.66 -7.55
CA SER A 93 5.64 8.21 -8.14
C SER A 93 5.51 9.72 -8.39
N ASP A 94 4.61 10.40 -7.66
CA ASP A 94 4.51 11.86 -7.69
C ASP A 94 5.79 12.51 -7.15
N PRO A 95 6.28 13.61 -7.74
CA PRO A 95 7.41 14.37 -7.18
C PRO A 95 7.20 14.75 -5.71
N GLU A 96 5.97 15.10 -5.32
CA GLU A 96 5.67 15.53 -3.96
C GLU A 96 5.53 14.34 -2.99
N SER A 97 6.38 14.32 -1.97
CA SER A 97 6.35 13.26 -0.95
C SER A 97 5.05 13.24 -0.13
N SER A 98 4.38 14.39 0.01
CA SER A 98 3.04 14.49 0.61
C SER A 98 1.99 13.73 -0.21
N ILE A 99 2.02 13.85 -1.55
CA ILE A 99 1.10 13.17 -2.45
C ILE A 99 1.37 11.66 -2.46
N ARG A 100 2.64 11.23 -2.51
CA ARG A 100 3.00 9.80 -2.37
C ARG A 100 2.49 9.21 -1.05
N THR A 101 2.76 9.89 0.07
CA THR A 101 2.30 9.47 1.42
C THR A 101 0.77 9.37 1.49
N ASN A 102 0.06 10.41 1.04
CA ASN A 102 -1.41 10.43 1.02
C ASN A 102 -2.01 9.34 0.13
N THR A 103 -1.34 9.01 -0.98
CA THR A 103 -1.78 7.96 -1.91
C THR A 103 -1.72 6.57 -1.27
N VAL A 104 -0.68 6.29 -0.48
CA VAL A 104 -0.53 5.04 0.27
C VAL A 104 -1.64 4.89 1.31
N ILE A 105 -1.93 5.96 2.04
CA ILE A 105 -3.03 6.02 3.01
C ILE A 105 -4.39 5.81 2.31
N PHE A 106 -4.59 6.41 1.13
CA PHE A 106 -5.80 6.21 0.32
C PHE A 106 -5.95 4.73 -0.07
N ILE A 107 -4.89 4.11 -0.62
CA ILE A 107 -4.90 2.71 -1.05
C ILE A 107 -5.27 1.78 0.12
N GLY A 108 -4.71 2.00 1.30
CA GLY A 108 -5.08 1.26 2.51
C GLY A 108 -6.56 1.40 2.89
N LYS A 109 -7.11 2.63 2.84
CA LYS A 109 -8.52 2.88 3.15
C LYS A 109 -9.50 2.21 2.18
N ILE A 110 -9.13 2.04 0.90
CA ILE A 110 -10.00 1.42 -0.10
C ILE A 110 -9.77 -0.07 -0.32
N ALA A 111 -8.69 -0.65 0.21
CA ALA A 111 -8.32 -2.04 -0.01
C ALA A 111 -9.46 -3.07 0.27
N PRO A 112 -10.33 -2.90 1.29
CA PRO A 112 -11.49 -3.77 1.51
C PRO A 112 -12.58 -3.63 0.44
N GLN A 113 -12.68 -2.49 -0.24
CA GLN A 113 -13.70 -2.20 -1.26
C GLN A 113 -13.29 -2.71 -2.65
N LEU A 114 -12.02 -3.05 -2.87
CA LEU A 114 -11.53 -3.64 -4.11
C LEU A 114 -11.91 -5.12 -4.20
N GLY A 115 -12.29 -5.59 -5.40
CA GLY A 115 -12.46 -7.02 -5.68
C GLY A 115 -11.13 -7.80 -5.64
N ASP A 116 -11.18 -9.08 -5.29
CA ASP A 116 -10.01 -9.88 -4.92
C ASP A 116 -8.90 -9.94 -5.98
N VAL A 117 -9.27 -9.99 -7.26
CA VAL A 117 -8.32 -10.00 -8.39
C VAL A 117 -7.52 -8.69 -8.48
N VAL A 118 -8.16 -7.55 -8.21
CA VAL A 118 -7.49 -6.24 -8.18
C VAL A 118 -6.67 -6.12 -6.90
N ARG A 119 -7.26 -6.50 -5.76
CA ARG A 119 -6.67 -6.44 -4.42
C ARG A 119 -5.33 -7.19 -4.35
N SER A 120 -5.31 -8.46 -4.78
CA SER A 120 -4.12 -9.32 -4.80
C SER A 120 -2.99 -8.80 -5.69
N LYS A 121 -3.33 -8.17 -6.83
CA LYS A 121 -2.36 -7.58 -7.77
C LYS A 121 -1.86 -6.20 -7.38
N LEU A 122 -2.65 -5.43 -6.62
CA LEU A 122 -2.37 -4.02 -6.32
C LEU A 122 -1.76 -3.79 -4.94
N ILE A 123 -2.35 -4.36 -3.89
CA ILE A 123 -2.15 -3.89 -2.51
C ILE A 123 -0.71 -4.12 -2.03
N LEU A 124 -0.21 -5.35 -2.11
CA LEU A 124 1.14 -5.66 -1.66
C LEU A 124 2.22 -4.96 -2.52
N PRO A 125 2.16 -4.97 -3.87
CA PRO A 125 3.13 -4.21 -4.67
C PRO A 125 3.12 -2.70 -4.42
N ALA A 126 1.95 -2.09 -4.16
CA ALA A 126 1.85 -0.67 -3.81
C ALA A 126 2.54 -0.36 -2.48
N PHE A 127 2.26 -1.13 -1.42
CA PHE A 127 2.90 -0.92 -0.13
C PHE A 127 4.40 -1.26 -0.16
N ALA A 128 4.81 -2.31 -0.87
CA ALA A 128 6.22 -2.68 -1.02
C ALA A 128 7.04 -1.64 -1.79
N ARG A 129 6.42 -0.86 -2.70
CA ARG A 129 7.04 0.33 -3.30
C ARG A 129 7.18 1.45 -2.28
N ALA A 130 6.11 1.79 -1.57
CA ALA A 130 6.09 2.90 -0.62
C ALA A 130 6.94 2.68 0.64
N MET A 131 7.12 1.43 1.07
CA MET A 131 8.10 1.08 2.11
C MET A 131 9.54 1.43 1.69
N LYS A 132 9.83 1.57 0.40
CA LYS A 132 11.16 1.95 -0.13
C LYS A 132 11.26 3.43 -0.50
N ASP A 133 10.31 4.27 -0.09
CA ASP A 133 10.36 5.71 -0.36
C ASP A 133 11.50 6.39 0.42
N GLU A 134 12.20 7.33 -0.23
CA GLU A 134 13.20 8.19 0.40
C GLU A 134 12.64 8.91 1.65
N PHE A 135 11.36 9.31 1.60
CA PHE A 135 10.70 10.08 2.66
C PHE A 135 10.18 9.16 3.81
N PRO A 136 10.72 9.26 5.04
CA PRO A 136 10.36 8.34 6.13
C PRO A 136 8.86 8.29 6.48
N PRO A 137 8.09 9.40 6.48
CA PRO A 137 6.65 9.35 6.69
C PRO A 137 5.87 8.53 5.65
N CYS A 138 6.38 8.41 4.42
CA CYS A 138 5.78 7.54 3.40
C CYS A 138 6.03 6.05 3.73
N ARG A 139 7.26 5.69 4.15
CA ARG A 139 7.59 4.34 4.64
C ARG A 139 6.75 3.95 5.85
N LEU A 140 6.63 4.87 6.82
CA LEU A 140 5.78 4.70 8.00
C LEU A 140 4.30 4.49 7.64
N ALA A 141 3.77 5.28 6.72
CA ALA A 141 2.40 5.13 6.23
C ALA A 141 2.18 3.77 5.53
N ALA A 142 3.19 3.28 4.79
CA ALA A 142 3.12 1.98 4.13
C ALA A 142 3.10 0.81 5.13
N LEU A 143 3.94 0.83 6.18
CA LEU A 143 3.92 -0.17 7.25
C LEU A 143 2.58 -0.19 8.00
N ARG A 144 2.03 0.99 8.31
CA ARG A 144 0.67 1.12 8.89
C ARG A 144 -0.40 0.55 7.98
N ALA A 145 -0.33 0.82 6.67
CA ALA A 145 -1.27 0.30 5.70
C ALA A 145 -1.17 -1.23 5.56
N VAL A 146 0.03 -1.80 5.55
CA VAL A 146 0.27 -3.25 5.61
C VAL A 146 -0.38 -3.87 6.85
N ARG A 147 -0.16 -3.27 8.03
CA ARG A 147 -0.71 -3.76 9.30
C ARG A 147 -2.24 -3.67 9.36
N ALA A 148 -2.82 -2.56 8.89
CA ALA A 148 -4.27 -2.38 8.79
C ALA A 148 -4.91 -3.35 7.77
N CYS A 149 -4.22 -3.66 6.68
CA CYS A 149 -4.67 -4.57 5.64
C CYS A 149 -4.36 -6.06 5.93
N LYS A 150 -3.93 -6.43 7.15
CA LYS A 150 -3.44 -7.80 7.44
C LYS A 150 -4.42 -8.92 7.05
N GLY A 151 -5.72 -8.70 7.24
CA GLY A 151 -6.77 -9.66 6.87
C GLY A 151 -7.02 -9.82 5.36
N LEU A 152 -6.33 -9.04 4.52
CA LEU A 152 -6.42 -9.10 3.05
C LEU A 152 -5.31 -9.96 2.40
N PHE A 153 -4.36 -10.46 3.19
CA PHE A 153 -3.26 -11.29 2.71
C PHE A 153 -3.51 -12.75 3.10
N SER A 154 -3.23 -13.69 2.19
CA SER A 154 -3.25 -15.12 2.54
C SER A 154 -2.09 -15.44 3.49
N PRO A 155 -2.19 -16.46 4.37
CA PRO A 155 -1.06 -16.86 5.22
C PRO A 155 0.21 -17.18 4.43
N GLY A 156 0.08 -17.76 3.23
CA GLY A 156 1.19 -18.01 2.31
C GLY A 156 1.83 -16.72 1.79
N ASP A 157 1.05 -15.69 1.45
CA ASP A 157 1.58 -14.37 1.08
C ASP A 157 2.21 -13.66 2.29
N VAL A 158 1.63 -13.80 3.49
CA VAL A 158 2.18 -13.20 4.72
C VAL A 158 3.59 -13.73 4.98
N ALA A 159 3.77 -15.06 4.97
CA ALA A 159 5.06 -15.70 5.17
C ALA A 159 6.04 -15.46 4.01
N GLY A 160 5.59 -15.65 2.76
CA GLY A 160 6.47 -15.65 1.58
C GLY A 160 6.74 -14.29 0.96
N LYS A 161 5.96 -13.24 1.29
CA LYS A 161 6.06 -11.93 0.62
C LYS A 161 5.94 -10.74 1.57
N VAL A 162 4.96 -10.72 2.48
CA VAL A 162 4.71 -9.55 3.36
C VAL A 162 5.82 -9.42 4.40
N LEU A 163 6.13 -10.47 5.17
CA LEU A 163 7.21 -10.45 6.15
C LEU A 163 8.59 -10.16 5.52
N PRO A 164 8.98 -10.80 4.40
CA PRO A 164 10.20 -10.42 3.65
C PRO A 164 10.24 -8.95 3.19
N ALA A 165 9.09 -8.33 2.89
CA ALA A 165 9.03 -6.92 2.53
C ALA A 165 9.10 -5.97 3.74
N VAL A 166 8.64 -6.40 4.92
CA VAL A 166 8.72 -5.62 6.17
C VAL A 166 10.10 -5.72 6.83
N ALA A 167 10.74 -6.88 6.79
CA ALA A 167 11.97 -7.18 7.53
C ALA A 167 13.13 -6.16 7.36
N PRO A 168 13.41 -5.60 6.16
CA PRO A 168 14.45 -4.56 6.01
C PRO A 168 14.21 -3.31 6.86
N HIS A 169 12.94 -2.99 7.18
CA HIS A 169 12.57 -1.78 7.92
C HIS A 169 12.70 -1.92 9.43
N LEU A 170 13.00 -3.13 9.95
CA LEU A 170 13.37 -3.33 11.36
C LEU A 170 14.67 -2.59 11.72
N VAL A 171 15.52 -2.30 10.73
CA VAL A 171 16.77 -1.55 10.85
C VAL A 171 16.76 -0.24 10.04
N ASP A 172 15.56 0.29 9.75
CA ASP A 172 15.39 1.59 9.07
C ASP A 172 16.11 2.72 9.81
N THR A 173 16.55 3.77 9.11
CA THR A 173 17.25 4.92 9.73
C THR A 173 16.34 5.68 10.69
N ALA A 174 15.05 5.80 10.37
CA ALA A 174 14.06 6.51 11.18
C ALA A 174 13.50 5.63 12.31
N ALA A 175 13.49 6.15 13.54
CA ALA A 175 13.13 5.38 14.73
C ALA A 175 11.65 4.96 14.74
N GLU A 176 10.78 5.85 14.30
CA GLU A 176 9.35 5.63 14.13
C GLU A 176 9.03 4.58 13.06
N VAL A 177 9.85 4.49 12.00
CA VAL A 177 9.71 3.46 10.97
C VAL A 177 10.10 2.09 11.52
N ARG A 178 11.20 2.00 12.28
CA ARG A 178 11.58 0.76 12.99
C ARG A 178 10.48 0.30 13.95
N ALA A 179 9.95 1.20 14.78
CA ALA A 179 8.92 0.88 15.75
C ALA A 179 7.64 0.30 15.10
N GLU A 180 7.19 0.89 13.98
CA GLU A 180 6.05 0.35 13.24
C GLU A 180 6.40 -0.95 12.50
N ALA A 181 7.63 -1.11 12.00
CA ALA A 181 8.07 -2.35 11.35
C ALA A 181 8.05 -3.54 12.32
N PHE A 182 8.49 -3.35 13.57
CA PHE A 182 8.35 -4.36 14.63
C PHE A 182 6.87 -4.68 14.89
N GLY A 183 6.03 -3.66 15.14
CA GLY A 183 4.60 -3.87 15.40
C GLY A 183 3.83 -4.51 14.23
N ALA A 184 4.25 -4.28 12.99
CA ALA A 184 3.75 -4.97 11.81
C ALA A 184 4.23 -6.42 11.75
N ALA A 185 5.53 -6.68 11.92
CA ALA A 185 6.10 -8.02 11.90
C ALA A 185 5.52 -8.93 13.00
N GLU A 186 5.38 -8.42 14.23
CA GLU A 186 4.77 -9.12 15.36
C GLU A 186 3.32 -9.52 15.06
N SER A 187 2.50 -8.58 14.56
CA SER A 187 1.10 -8.85 14.21
C SER A 187 0.94 -9.83 13.04
N MET A 188 1.93 -9.95 12.16
CA MET A 188 1.93 -10.94 11.07
C MET A 188 2.36 -12.32 11.59
N MET A 189 3.39 -12.37 12.43
CA MET A 189 3.86 -13.60 13.08
C MET A 189 2.81 -14.20 14.02
N GLU A 190 2.04 -13.38 14.73
CA GLU A 190 0.87 -13.81 15.50
C GLU A 190 -0.18 -14.51 14.62
N GLY A 191 -0.54 -13.91 13.48
CA GLY A 191 -1.47 -14.52 12.51
C GLY A 191 -0.96 -15.85 11.96
N LEU A 192 0.33 -15.97 11.65
CA LEU A 192 0.93 -17.23 11.20
C LEU A 192 0.96 -18.30 12.28
N ARG A 193 1.15 -17.94 13.56
CA ARG A 193 1.05 -18.90 14.68
C ARG A 193 -0.37 -19.43 14.83
N ALA A 194 -1.38 -18.56 14.75
CA ALA A 194 -2.79 -18.98 14.80
C ALA A 194 -3.14 -19.92 13.63
N GLU A 195 -2.66 -19.62 12.41
CA GLU A 195 -2.86 -20.50 11.26
C GLU A 195 -2.17 -21.86 11.42
N SER A 196 -0.94 -21.87 11.93
CA SER A 196 -0.19 -23.12 12.20
C SER A 196 -0.93 -24.02 13.20
N GLN A 197 -1.52 -23.46 14.26
CA GLN A 197 -2.36 -24.20 15.20
C GLN A 197 -3.60 -24.79 14.51
N ARG A 198 -4.28 -23.99 13.66
CA ARG A 198 -5.45 -24.42 12.89
C ARG A 198 -5.13 -25.57 11.93
N MET A 199 -3.97 -25.52 11.27
CA MET A 199 -3.45 -26.61 10.44
C MET A 199 -3.16 -27.88 11.25
N GLY A 200 -2.58 -27.75 12.45
CA GLY A 200 -2.29 -28.89 13.34
C GLY A 200 -3.56 -29.65 13.75
N ILE A 201 -4.65 -28.93 14.05
CA ILE A 201 -5.95 -29.52 14.42
C ILE A 201 -6.57 -30.27 13.22
N GLY A 202 -6.55 -29.68 12.01
CA GLY A 202 -7.03 -30.33 10.79
C GLY A 202 -6.21 -31.57 10.40
N GLY A 203 -4.88 -31.50 10.55
CA GLY A 203 -3.97 -32.61 10.30
C GLY A 203 -4.17 -33.78 11.27
N ALA A 204 -4.46 -33.51 12.55
CA ALA A 204 -4.77 -34.54 13.53
C ALA A 204 -6.06 -35.31 13.20
N ALA A 205 -7.10 -34.62 12.72
CA ALA A 205 -8.34 -35.26 12.28
C ALA A 205 -8.15 -36.13 11.02
N ALA A 206 -7.31 -35.70 10.08
CA ALA A 206 -6.96 -36.51 8.90
C ALA A 206 -6.06 -37.71 9.25
N GLY A 207 -5.12 -37.54 10.19
CA GLY A 207 -4.23 -38.61 10.67
C GLY A 207 -4.95 -39.72 11.44
N ALA A 208 -6.08 -39.41 12.10
CA ALA A 208 -6.89 -40.40 12.82
C ALA A 208 -7.62 -41.40 11.91
N ALA A 209 -7.67 -41.17 10.59
CA ALA A 209 -8.29 -42.07 9.62
C ALA A 209 -7.33 -43.14 9.05
N VAL A 210 -6.03 -43.09 9.37
CA VAL A 210 -5.04 -44.07 8.90
C VAL A 210 -4.81 -45.12 9.99
N GLY A 211 -5.51 -46.25 9.88
CA GLY A 211 -5.31 -47.41 10.75
C GLY A 211 -3.90 -48.02 10.61
N PRO A 212 -3.41 -48.76 11.61
CA PRO A 212 -2.06 -49.30 11.63
C PRO A 212 -1.89 -50.41 10.57
N GLY A 213 -1.24 -50.10 9.45
CA GLY A 213 -1.02 -51.06 8.36
C GLY A 213 0.13 -50.68 7.42
N SER A 214 1.07 -51.61 7.25
CA SER A 214 2.23 -51.59 6.34
C SER A 214 3.30 -50.49 6.55
N ALA A 215 4.47 -50.91 7.01
CA ALA A 215 5.71 -50.13 6.92
C ALA A 215 6.36 -50.30 5.52
N PRO A 216 6.99 -49.26 4.96
CA PRO A 216 7.85 -49.41 3.78
C PRO A 216 9.23 -50.02 4.18
N PRO A 217 9.88 -50.77 3.28
CA PRO A 217 11.15 -51.44 3.58
C PRO A 217 12.33 -50.46 3.62
N ALA A 218 13.31 -50.77 4.47
CA ALA A 218 14.59 -50.07 4.49
C ALA A 218 15.48 -50.45 3.29
N ALA A 219 16.14 -49.47 2.71
CA ALA A 219 17.27 -49.65 1.78
C ALA A 219 18.51 -48.96 2.35
N ALA A 220 19.67 -49.61 2.28
CA ALA A 220 20.87 -49.21 2.99
C ALA A 220 22.09 -49.00 2.07
N ALA A 221 23.01 -48.16 2.56
CA ALA A 221 24.46 -48.12 2.30
C ALA A 221 25.03 -47.54 0.97
N GLY A 222 26.23 -46.94 1.12
CA GLY A 222 27.08 -46.33 0.09
C GLY A 222 27.51 -44.91 0.49
N MET A 223 28.58 -44.68 1.29
CA MET A 223 30.01 -44.57 0.89
C MET A 223 30.27 -43.70 -0.36
N GLY A 224 31.27 -42.80 -0.44
CA GLY A 224 32.30 -42.37 0.52
C GLY A 224 33.68 -42.11 -0.13
N MET A 225 34.19 -40.87 -0.05
CA MET A 225 35.59 -40.41 -0.26
C MET A 225 36.21 -40.25 -1.69
N GLY A 226 37.24 -39.37 -1.78
CA GLY A 226 38.05 -38.96 -2.96
C GLY A 226 37.89 -37.45 -3.26
N LEU A 227 38.86 -36.51 -3.19
CA LEU A 227 40.29 -36.46 -3.60
C LEU A 227 40.46 -36.85 -5.09
N ASP A 228 41.14 -36.14 -6.00
CA ASP A 228 41.99 -34.92 -5.99
C ASP A 228 41.88 -34.22 -7.39
N GLY A 229 42.51 -33.09 -7.76
CA GLY A 229 43.44 -32.15 -7.08
C GLY A 229 44.40 -31.46 -8.09
N SER A 230 44.92 -30.25 -7.79
CA SER A 230 45.80 -29.39 -8.65
C SER A 230 45.13 -28.73 -9.89
N GLY A 231 45.51 -27.55 -10.38
CA GLY A 231 46.48 -26.52 -9.94
C GLY A 231 46.76 -25.47 -11.04
N LEU A 232 47.40 -24.33 -10.68
CA LEU A 232 47.96 -23.27 -11.56
C LEU A 232 46.96 -22.36 -12.31
N GLY A 233 47.14 -21.02 -12.41
CA GLY A 233 48.11 -20.12 -11.77
C GLY A 233 48.08 -18.68 -12.36
N ALA A 234 48.61 -17.68 -11.61
CA ALA A 234 48.89 -16.27 -12.00
C ALA A 234 47.71 -15.41 -12.54
N SER A 235 47.65 -14.08 -12.45
CA SER A 235 48.44 -12.98 -11.85
C SER A 235 47.43 -11.82 -11.60
N GLY A 236 47.57 -10.84 -10.71
CA GLY A 236 48.76 -10.11 -10.28
C GLY A 236 48.69 -8.65 -10.76
N ALA A 237 47.86 -7.81 -10.12
CA ALA A 237 47.93 -6.34 -10.12
C ALA A 237 46.95 -5.79 -9.07
N GLY A 238 47.34 -4.79 -8.28
CA GLY A 238 46.49 -4.21 -7.24
C GLY A 238 46.17 -2.73 -7.48
N THR A 239 45.08 -2.24 -6.87
CA THR A 239 44.85 -0.82 -6.61
C THR A 239 43.84 -0.61 -5.48
N GLN A 240 44.34 -0.07 -4.37
CA GLN A 240 43.76 0.89 -3.41
C GLN A 240 42.24 0.92 -3.09
N PRO A 241 41.84 0.90 -1.79
CA PRO A 241 40.45 1.10 -1.37
C PRO A 241 40.03 2.59 -1.36
N PRO A 242 38.73 2.91 -1.55
CA PRO A 242 38.23 4.28 -1.45
C PRO A 242 38.03 4.72 0.02
N GLN A 243 38.43 5.96 0.32
CA GLN A 243 38.12 6.65 1.58
C GLN A 243 36.71 7.29 1.52
N PRO A 244 36.04 7.52 2.68
CA PRO A 244 34.71 8.11 2.73
C PRO A 244 34.73 9.63 2.44
N ALA A 245 33.79 10.11 1.63
CA ALA A 245 33.59 11.53 1.36
C ALA A 245 32.85 12.23 2.52
N ALA A 246 33.15 13.52 2.71
CA ALA A 246 32.73 14.29 3.88
C ALA A 246 31.23 14.67 3.90
N ALA A 247 30.71 14.88 5.11
CA ALA A 247 29.37 15.42 5.34
C ALA A 247 29.31 16.94 5.07
N ALA A 248 28.15 17.39 4.58
CA ALA A 248 27.77 18.80 4.47
C ALA A 248 26.43 19.05 5.22
N PRO A 249 26.15 20.28 5.70
CA PRO A 249 25.27 20.48 6.85
C PRO A 249 23.77 20.48 6.52
N ALA A 250 22.97 20.14 7.53
CA ALA A 250 21.51 20.18 7.46
C ALA A 250 20.94 21.61 7.57
N PRO A 251 19.89 21.96 6.79
CA PRO A 251 19.09 23.15 7.04
C PRO A 251 18.06 22.90 8.15
N SER A 252 17.98 23.80 9.12
CA SER A 252 17.06 23.76 10.24
C SER A 252 15.74 24.50 9.97
N SER A 253 14.64 23.77 9.82
CA SER A 253 13.24 24.23 9.97
C SER A 253 12.32 23.00 9.93
N GLY A 254 11.20 22.88 10.66
CA GLY A 254 10.54 23.79 11.58
C GLY A 254 9.05 23.41 11.66
N SER A 255 8.64 22.74 12.75
CA SER A 255 7.23 22.60 13.17
C SER A 255 6.17 22.13 12.13
N TYR A 256 6.44 21.08 11.35
CA TYR A 256 5.45 20.52 10.40
C TYR A 256 4.44 19.53 11.02
N LEU A 257 4.57 19.19 12.31
CA LEU A 257 3.80 18.10 12.95
C LEU A 257 2.42 18.52 13.50
N SER A 258 2.13 19.83 13.63
CA SER A 258 0.92 20.32 14.31
C SER A 258 -0.38 20.23 13.50
N SER A 259 -0.32 20.00 12.17
CA SER A 259 -1.50 20.03 11.28
C SER A 259 -2.09 18.64 10.96
N PHE A 260 -1.52 17.54 11.48
CA PHE A 260 -1.93 16.18 11.11
C PHE A 260 -3.27 15.70 11.71
N GLY A 261 -3.87 16.42 12.65
CA GLY A 261 -4.97 15.90 13.48
C GLY A 261 -6.38 15.86 12.84
N SER A 262 -6.73 16.80 11.94
CA SER A 262 -8.16 17.10 11.70
C SER A 262 -8.87 16.27 10.62
N TRP A 263 -8.17 15.46 9.82
CA TRP A 263 -8.80 14.55 8.84
C TRP A 263 -8.74 13.07 9.26
N ALA A 264 -7.94 12.73 10.28
CA ALA A 264 -7.81 11.35 10.76
C ALA A 264 -9.01 10.89 11.63
N ALA A 265 -9.81 11.81 12.14
CA ALA A 265 -10.85 11.54 13.14
C ALA A 265 -12.27 11.43 12.57
N SER A 266 -12.52 10.40 11.73
CA SER A 266 -13.88 9.85 11.63
C SER A 266 -13.89 8.39 11.18
N LYS A 267 -14.45 7.53 12.02
CA LYS A 267 -14.72 6.09 11.80
C LYS A 267 -13.51 5.19 11.48
N ILE A 268 -12.64 5.04 12.48
CA ILE A 268 -12.13 3.72 12.85
C ILE A 268 -12.49 3.52 14.33
N SER A 269 -13.68 2.97 14.57
CA SER A 269 -14.11 2.51 15.88
C SER A 269 -14.84 1.19 15.67
N THR A 270 -14.16 0.11 16.10
CA THR A 270 -14.69 -1.17 16.57
C THR A 270 -16.13 -1.53 16.20
N GLU A 271 -16.26 -2.58 15.39
CA GLU A 271 -16.69 -3.88 15.92
C GLU A 271 -15.56 -4.90 15.65
#